data_AF-A0A955F8L6-F1
#
_entry.id   AF-A0A955F8L6-F1
#
_cell.length_a   1.000
_cell.length_b   1.000
_cell.length_c   1.000
_cell.angle_alpha   90.00
_cell.angle_beta   90.00
_cell.angle_gamma   90.00
#
_symmetry.space_group_name_H-M   'P 1'
#
loop_
_entity.id
_entity.type
_entity.pdbx_description
1 polymer ?
#
loop_
_entity_poly.entity_id
_entity_poly.type
_entity_poly.pdbx_seq_one_letter_code
_entity_poly.pdbx_strand_id
1 'polypeptide(L)'
;MKTKFSNLALILIAVLFVALLAGHPVSARGENSGSGSSSSGSSGSDDSSSDDNEQENENEVENETEHESTEVSHRLKQFRVNGSSELAKMRKNGHEHTHEQRMKICENREKTINNKVNAFGGHAESYLNRLDGIFEKVQAYQTEQQLPVSNYDELVQAVAGAQTDATTAVAALKVVAVNIDCSADDPAAGLSTVKEAAHEARDALKAYRTALKNLVKAMIQASDTTTDDSGEDN
;
A
#
# COMPACT_ATOMS: atom_id res chain seq x y z
N MET A 1 9.05 -28.51 -32.11
CA MET A 1 8.50 -27.17 -31.83
C MET A 1 8.45 -26.84 -30.32
N LYS A 2 9.39 -27.33 -29.47
CA LYS A 2 9.28 -27.22 -27.99
C LYS A 2 9.67 -25.87 -27.37
N THR A 3 10.31 -24.95 -28.12
CA THR A 3 10.89 -23.72 -27.55
C THR A 3 9.96 -22.52 -27.46
N LYS A 4 8.79 -22.54 -28.11
CA LYS A 4 7.82 -21.42 -28.01
C LYS A 4 6.91 -21.50 -26.78
N PHE A 5 6.82 -22.68 -26.15
CA PHE A 5 5.81 -22.97 -25.13
C PHE A 5 6.25 -22.58 -23.71
N SER A 6 7.55 -22.66 -23.39
CA SER A 6 8.08 -22.23 -22.09
C SER A 6 8.00 -20.70 -21.88
N ASN A 7 8.04 -19.92 -22.97
CA ASN A 7 7.97 -18.47 -22.91
C ASN A 7 6.59 -17.95 -22.45
N LEU A 8 5.50 -18.71 -22.67
CA LEU A 8 4.14 -18.24 -22.39
C LEU A 8 3.78 -18.36 -20.90
N ALA A 9 4.25 -19.43 -20.24
CA ALA A 9 4.19 -19.58 -18.79
C ALA A 9 5.03 -18.49 -18.08
N LEU A 10 6.23 -18.20 -18.60
CA LEU A 10 7.07 -17.09 -18.11
C LEU A 10 6.42 -15.72 -18.29
N ILE A 11 5.68 -15.47 -19.38
CA ILE A 11 4.95 -14.22 -19.61
C ILE A 11 3.77 -14.09 -18.62
N LEU A 12 3.02 -15.16 -18.34
CA LEU A 12 1.94 -15.12 -17.34
C LEU A 12 2.47 -14.84 -15.92
N ILE A 13 3.61 -15.43 -15.56
CA ILE A 13 4.31 -15.15 -14.28
C ILE A 13 4.83 -13.72 -14.24
N ALA A 14 5.42 -13.22 -15.33
CA ALA A 14 5.93 -11.86 -15.42
C ALA A 14 4.81 -10.80 -15.32
N VAL A 15 3.64 -11.04 -15.93
CA VAL A 15 2.48 -10.13 -15.80
C VAL A 15 1.94 -10.11 -14.37
N LEU A 16 1.96 -11.25 -13.67
CA LEU A 16 1.60 -11.35 -12.25
C LEU A 16 2.62 -10.66 -11.32
N PHE A 17 3.90 -10.64 -11.68
CA PHE A 17 4.99 -9.97 -10.95
C PHE A 17 5.09 -8.47 -11.22
N VAL A 18 4.81 -7.99 -12.45
CA VAL A 18 4.78 -6.54 -12.74
C VAL A 18 3.65 -5.84 -11.96
N ALA A 19 2.57 -6.56 -11.64
CA ALA A 19 1.51 -6.09 -10.74
C ALA A 19 1.90 -6.03 -9.24
N LEU A 20 3.14 -6.34 -8.87
CA LEU A 20 3.71 -6.12 -7.53
C LEU A 20 4.55 -4.84 -7.43
N LEU A 21 4.97 -4.23 -8.54
CA LEU A 21 5.91 -3.09 -8.53
C LEU A 21 5.32 -1.74 -8.94
N ALA A 22 4.10 -1.69 -9.48
CA ALA A 22 3.44 -0.45 -9.90
C ALA A 22 2.62 0.24 -8.78
N GLY A 23 3.07 0.14 -7.52
CA GLY A 23 2.38 0.70 -6.35
C GLY A 23 3.23 1.61 -5.47
N HIS A 24 4.45 1.97 -5.88
CA HIS A 24 5.20 3.01 -5.19
C HIS A 24 4.76 4.37 -5.74
N PRO A 25 4.15 5.24 -4.93
CA PRO A 25 3.95 6.62 -5.37
C PRO A 25 5.32 7.23 -5.62
N VAL A 26 5.61 7.56 -6.88
CA VAL A 26 6.63 8.56 -7.21
C VAL A 26 6.12 9.87 -6.62
N SER A 27 6.60 10.22 -5.43
CA SER A 27 6.47 11.55 -4.87
C SER A 27 7.27 12.50 -5.76
N ALA A 28 6.58 13.13 -6.72
CA ALA A 28 7.06 14.34 -7.34
C ALA A 28 7.19 15.40 -6.23
N ARG A 29 8.42 15.75 -5.89
CA ARG A 29 8.77 16.83 -4.97
C ARG A 29 8.48 18.16 -5.66
N GLY A 30 7.25 18.62 -5.55
CA GLY A 30 6.89 20.02 -5.74
C GLY A 30 7.38 20.82 -4.54
N GLU A 31 8.28 21.76 -4.76
CA GLU A 31 8.68 22.76 -3.78
C GLU A 31 7.45 23.62 -3.45
N ASN A 32 6.84 23.38 -2.29
CA ASN A 32 6.03 24.41 -1.65
C ASN A 32 6.28 24.39 -0.15
N SER A 33 6.85 25.49 0.30
CA SER A 33 7.26 25.80 1.66
C SER A 33 6.03 25.83 2.57
N GLY A 34 5.88 24.82 3.43
CA GLY A 34 4.82 24.75 4.42
C GLY A 34 5.25 23.85 5.57
N SER A 35 6.07 24.39 6.46
CA SER A 35 6.58 23.71 7.65
C SER A 35 5.46 23.48 8.67
N GLY A 36 5.06 22.21 8.83
CA GLY A 36 4.19 21.75 9.90
C GLY A 36 4.56 20.33 10.31
N SER A 37 5.44 20.20 11.30
CA SER A 37 5.87 18.91 11.86
C SER A 37 5.26 18.67 13.24
N SER A 38 4.24 17.82 13.27
CA SER A 38 4.01 16.80 14.31
C SER A 38 4.93 15.61 13.99
N SER A 39 5.50 14.80 14.90
CA SER A 39 4.90 14.17 16.08
C SER A 39 5.95 13.44 16.94
N SER A 40 5.55 13.17 18.18
CA SER A 40 5.93 12.11 19.15
C SER A 40 6.72 10.88 18.70
N GLY A 41 7.52 10.35 19.66
CA GLY A 41 7.32 8.97 20.15
C GLY A 41 8.42 7.92 19.87
N SER A 42 9.26 7.69 20.88
CA SER A 42 9.80 6.42 21.43
C SER A 42 10.49 5.33 20.58
N SER A 43 11.56 4.82 21.21
CA SER A 43 12.01 3.41 21.40
C SER A 43 12.73 2.64 20.29
N GLY A 44 13.81 1.95 20.70
CA GLY A 44 14.28 0.71 20.07
C GLY A 44 15.80 0.59 19.94
N SER A 45 16.35 -0.46 20.52
CA SER A 45 17.77 -0.75 20.80
C SER A 45 18.51 -1.52 19.68
N ASP A 46 19.84 -1.67 19.89
CA ASP A 46 20.78 -2.73 19.42
C ASP A 46 21.11 -2.74 17.90
N ASP A 47 22.29 -3.10 17.37
CA ASP A 47 23.40 -3.95 17.81
C ASP A 47 24.63 -3.80 16.84
N SER A 48 25.85 -4.04 17.36
CA SER A 48 27.08 -4.64 16.73
C SER A 48 27.85 -3.97 15.56
N SER A 49 29.13 -3.61 15.74
CA SER A 49 30.41 -4.39 15.59
C SER A 49 31.06 -4.11 14.20
N SER A 50 32.36 -3.90 13.95
CA SER A 50 33.63 -4.38 14.54
C SER A 50 34.84 -3.53 14.08
N ASP A 51 35.98 -3.74 14.75
CA ASP A 51 37.40 -3.64 14.29
C ASP A 51 38.00 -2.24 13.98
N ASP A 52 39.22 -1.86 14.34
CA ASP A 52 40.34 -2.48 15.07
C ASP A 52 41.39 -1.38 15.38
N ASN A 53 42.26 -1.68 16.35
CA ASN A 53 43.69 -1.32 16.41
C ASN A 53 44.22 -0.31 17.46
N GLU A 54 45.33 -0.75 18.04
CA GLU A 54 46.10 -0.37 19.22
C GLU A 54 46.79 1.00 19.14
N GLN A 55 46.91 1.71 20.27
CA GLN A 55 48.18 1.82 21.03
C GLN A 55 48.06 2.81 22.18
N GLU A 56 48.70 2.41 23.29
CA GLU A 56 48.88 3.14 24.54
C GLU A 56 49.43 4.56 24.33
N ASN A 57 48.81 5.53 25.00
CA ASN A 57 49.57 6.61 25.62
C ASN A 57 48.76 7.22 26.78
N GLU A 58 49.17 6.90 28.00
CA GLU A 58 48.78 7.61 29.20
C GLU A 58 49.46 8.99 29.19
N ASN A 59 48.68 10.07 29.10
CA ASN A 59 48.95 11.35 29.76
C ASN A 59 47.78 12.33 29.57
N GLU A 60 47.01 12.50 30.66
CA GLU A 60 46.74 13.80 31.27
C GLU A 60 46.24 14.93 30.36
N VAL A 61 44.91 15.00 30.09
CA VAL A 61 44.16 16.26 29.94
C VAL A 61 42.69 16.06 30.39
N GLU A 62 42.46 15.80 31.68
CA GLU A 62 41.15 15.97 32.30
C GLU A 62 41.04 17.39 32.85
N ASN A 63 40.64 18.40 32.05
CA ASN A 63 40.02 19.60 32.64
C ASN A 63 39.30 20.61 31.70
N GLU A 64 38.82 20.26 30.51
CA GLU A 64 38.09 21.25 29.68
C GLU A 64 36.78 20.75 29.04
N THR A 65 36.43 19.46 29.17
CA THR A 65 35.27 18.87 28.46
C THR A 65 33.95 18.92 29.24
N GLU A 66 33.95 19.25 30.53
CA GLU A 66 32.73 19.29 31.34
C GLU A 66 31.92 20.59 31.18
N HIS A 67 32.60 21.70 30.87
CA HIS A 67 31.97 23.02 30.79
C HIS A 67 31.22 23.24 29.45
N GLU A 68 31.66 22.59 28.37
CA GLU A 68 31.02 22.68 27.04
C GLU A 68 29.80 21.74 26.92
N SER A 69 29.90 20.52 27.49
CA SER A 69 28.80 19.55 27.59
C SER A 69 27.61 20.09 28.41
N THR A 70 27.89 20.82 29.49
CA THR A 70 26.85 21.46 30.30
C THR A 70 26.19 22.64 29.58
N GLU A 71 26.94 23.45 28.83
CA GLU A 71 26.36 24.57 28.05
C GLU A 71 25.49 24.07 26.89
N VAL A 72 25.94 23.05 26.16
CA VAL A 72 25.16 22.43 25.07
C VAL A 72 23.89 21.78 25.61
N SER A 73 23.97 21.08 26.74
CA SER A 73 22.80 20.50 27.44
C SER A 73 21.83 21.58 27.94
N HIS A 74 22.35 22.70 28.44
CA HIS A 74 21.54 23.84 28.88
C HIS A 74 20.81 24.51 27.70
N ARG A 75 21.51 24.75 26.58
CA ARG A 75 20.90 25.28 25.35
C ARG A 75 19.82 24.34 24.82
N LEU A 76 20.06 23.02 24.79
CA LEU A 76 19.08 22.03 24.31
C LEU A 76 17.81 22.00 25.17
N LYS A 77 17.95 22.10 26.50
CA LYS A 77 16.81 22.22 27.43
C LYS A 77 16.05 23.53 27.19
N GLN A 78 16.76 24.64 26.98
CA GLN A 78 16.15 25.94 26.70
C GLN A 78 15.37 25.95 25.38
N PHE A 79 15.91 25.34 24.33
CA PHE A 79 15.19 25.16 23.05
C PHE A 79 13.94 24.29 23.19
N ARG A 80 13.98 23.22 24.00
CA ARG A 80 12.79 22.38 24.26
C ARG A 80 11.71 23.13 25.05
N VAL A 81 12.09 23.92 26.04
CA VAL A 81 11.15 24.73 26.83
C VAL A 81 10.56 25.86 25.98
N ASN A 82 11.38 26.56 25.20
CA ASN A 82 10.92 27.62 24.31
C ASN A 82 10.01 27.05 23.21
N GLY A 83 10.41 25.95 22.56
CA GLY A 83 9.62 25.30 21.52
C GLY A 83 8.29 24.75 22.04
N SER A 84 8.26 24.14 23.23
CA SER A 84 7.00 23.67 23.84
C SER A 84 6.10 24.82 24.29
N SER A 85 6.66 25.91 24.81
CA SER A 85 5.93 27.13 25.16
C SER A 85 5.32 27.80 23.93
N GLU A 86 6.07 27.85 22.82
CA GLU A 86 5.60 28.43 21.57
C GLU A 86 4.52 27.57 20.91
N LEU A 87 4.68 26.25 20.89
CA LEU A 87 3.62 25.32 20.45
C LEU A 87 2.38 25.40 21.34
N ALA A 88 2.53 25.58 22.65
CA ALA A 88 1.42 25.78 23.57
C ALA A 88 0.70 27.12 23.33
N LYS A 89 1.45 28.19 23.01
CA LYS A 89 0.89 29.48 22.60
C LYS A 89 0.17 29.39 21.25
N MET A 90 0.74 28.70 20.26
CA MET A 90 0.08 28.48 18.98
C MET A 90 -1.19 27.63 19.10
N ARG A 91 -1.20 26.63 20.00
CA ARG A 91 -2.41 25.83 20.31
C ARG A 91 -3.48 26.64 21.06
N LYS A 92 -3.09 27.52 21.98
CA LYS A 92 -4.00 28.41 22.72
C LYS A 92 -4.53 29.56 21.86
N ASN A 93 -3.71 30.05 20.93
CA ASN A 93 -4.08 31.01 19.90
C ASN A 93 -4.63 30.32 18.65
N GLY A 94 -5.10 29.06 18.79
CA GLY A 94 -5.69 28.31 17.69
C GLY A 94 -6.77 29.17 17.06
N HIS A 95 -6.55 29.59 15.82
CA HIS A 95 -7.46 30.49 15.13
C HIS A 95 -8.86 29.86 15.13
N GLU A 96 -9.80 30.45 15.86
CA GLU A 96 -11.21 30.16 15.66
C GLU A 96 -11.53 30.60 14.23
N HIS A 97 -11.60 29.62 13.33
CA HIS A 97 -11.93 29.89 11.94
C HIS A 97 -13.28 30.59 11.88
N THR A 98 -13.40 31.67 11.12
CA THR A 98 -14.73 32.25 10.85
C THR A 98 -15.62 31.21 10.16
N HIS A 99 -16.94 31.40 10.21
CA HIS A 99 -17.88 30.52 9.51
C HIS A 99 -17.48 30.31 8.04
N GLU A 100 -17.13 31.40 7.35
CA GLU A 100 -16.67 31.41 5.96
C GLU A 100 -15.36 30.60 5.76
N GLN A 101 -14.40 30.72 6.69
CA GLN A 101 -13.17 29.95 6.63
C GLN A 101 -13.43 28.45 6.82
N ARG A 102 -14.34 28.07 7.73
CA ARG A 102 -14.74 26.68 7.94
C ARG A 102 -15.44 26.10 6.71
N MET A 103 -16.34 26.86 6.10
CA MET A 103 -17.01 26.46 4.84
C MET A 103 -15.99 26.24 3.73
N LYS A 104 -15.07 27.18 3.51
CA LYS A 104 -14.03 27.05 2.49
C LYS A 104 -13.10 25.85 2.74
N ILE A 105 -12.79 25.53 4.00
CA ILE A 105 -12.02 24.33 4.35
C ILE A 105 -12.83 23.08 4.01
N CYS A 106 -14.12 23.07 4.33
CA CYS A 106 -15.00 21.96 4.01
C CYS A 106 -15.06 21.71 2.50
N GLU A 107 -15.40 22.71 1.69
CA GLU A 107 -15.50 22.60 0.23
C GLU A 107 -14.20 22.08 -0.42
N ASN A 108 -13.04 22.55 0.06
CA ASN A 108 -11.75 22.07 -0.42
C ASN A 108 -11.51 20.60 -0.06
N ARG A 109 -11.92 20.18 1.16
CA ARG A 109 -11.84 18.78 1.59
C ARG A 109 -12.80 17.91 0.80
N GLU A 110 -14.04 18.35 0.60
CA GLU A 110 -15.05 17.68 -0.22
C GLU A 110 -14.50 17.40 -1.62
N LYS A 111 -14.02 18.43 -2.31
CA LYS A 111 -13.40 18.28 -3.63
C LYS A 111 -12.23 17.29 -3.61
N THR A 112 -11.37 17.38 -2.58
CA THR A 112 -10.23 16.46 -2.44
C THR A 112 -10.69 15.01 -2.23
N ILE A 113 -11.72 14.80 -1.42
CA ILE A 113 -12.25 13.46 -1.16
C ILE A 113 -12.92 12.92 -2.42
N ASN A 114 -13.81 13.68 -3.06
CA ASN A 114 -14.46 13.28 -4.31
C ASN A 114 -13.44 12.91 -5.39
N ASN A 115 -12.37 13.70 -5.54
CA ASN A 115 -11.28 13.37 -6.45
C ASN A 115 -10.57 12.05 -6.09
N LYS A 116 -10.29 11.83 -4.80
CA LYS A 116 -9.63 10.59 -4.33
C LYS A 116 -10.53 9.37 -4.51
N VAL A 117 -11.82 9.48 -4.22
CA VAL A 117 -12.75 8.36 -4.36
C VAL A 117 -12.96 8.02 -5.83
N ASN A 118 -13.12 9.02 -6.70
CA ASN A 118 -13.21 8.79 -8.14
C ASN A 118 -11.94 8.14 -8.70
N ALA A 119 -10.75 8.61 -8.29
CA ALA A 119 -9.49 8.00 -8.68
C ALA A 119 -9.41 6.54 -8.18
N PHE A 120 -9.81 6.28 -6.94
CA PHE A 120 -9.82 4.94 -6.38
C PHE A 120 -10.80 4.02 -7.09
N GLY A 121 -12.02 4.47 -7.39
CA GLY A 121 -13.00 3.71 -8.17
C GLY A 121 -12.50 3.35 -9.56
N GLY A 122 -11.87 4.30 -10.27
CA GLY A 122 -11.26 4.05 -11.58
C GLY A 122 -10.07 3.08 -11.50
N HIS A 123 -9.25 3.16 -10.46
CA HIS A 123 -8.15 2.22 -10.23
C HIS A 123 -8.66 0.81 -9.90
N ALA A 124 -9.69 0.71 -9.07
CA ALA A 124 -10.30 -0.55 -8.68
C ALA A 124 -10.91 -1.27 -9.89
N GLU A 125 -11.62 -0.54 -10.75
CA GLU A 125 -12.15 -1.06 -12.03
C GLU A 125 -11.04 -1.50 -12.99
N SER A 126 -9.99 -0.69 -13.16
CA SER A 126 -8.85 -1.08 -14.00
C SER A 126 -8.17 -2.34 -13.47
N TYR A 127 -8.09 -2.50 -12.14
CA TYR A 127 -7.53 -3.68 -11.52
C TYR A 127 -8.42 -4.92 -11.69
N LEU A 128 -9.73 -4.77 -11.53
CA LEU A 128 -10.72 -5.82 -11.81
C LEU A 128 -10.58 -6.36 -13.24
N ASN A 129 -10.59 -5.46 -14.23
CA ASN A 129 -10.46 -5.81 -15.65
C ASN A 129 -9.15 -6.56 -15.96
N ARG A 130 -8.06 -6.23 -15.25
CA ARG A 130 -6.78 -6.96 -15.38
C ARG A 130 -6.86 -8.36 -14.83
N LEU A 131 -7.54 -8.56 -13.69
CA LEU A 131 -7.75 -9.88 -13.11
C LEU A 131 -8.64 -10.74 -14.02
N ASP A 132 -9.71 -10.17 -14.57
CA ASP A 132 -10.60 -10.83 -15.53
C ASP A 132 -9.85 -11.28 -16.78
N GLY A 133 -9.05 -10.40 -17.37
CA GLY A 133 -8.23 -10.75 -18.54
C GLY A 133 -7.14 -11.79 -18.23
N ILE A 134 -6.73 -11.95 -16.97
CA ILE A 134 -5.86 -13.09 -16.56
C ILE A 134 -6.70 -14.35 -16.46
N PHE A 135 -7.88 -14.29 -15.85
CA PHE A 135 -8.74 -15.45 -15.67
C PHE A 135 -9.14 -16.09 -17.01
N GLU A 136 -9.53 -15.27 -17.99
CA GLU A 136 -9.84 -15.74 -19.36
C GLU A 136 -8.67 -16.47 -20.00
N LYS A 137 -7.45 -15.93 -19.86
CA LYS A 137 -6.22 -16.57 -20.40
C LYS A 137 -5.92 -17.89 -19.71
N VAL A 138 -6.17 -17.98 -18.41
CA VAL A 138 -5.98 -19.21 -17.63
C VAL A 138 -6.97 -20.28 -18.08
N GLN A 139 -8.24 -19.92 -18.30
CA GLN A 139 -9.24 -20.84 -18.86
C GLN A 139 -8.90 -21.31 -20.28
N ALA A 140 -8.46 -20.39 -21.14
CA ALA A 140 -8.02 -20.72 -22.50
C ALA A 140 -6.82 -21.69 -22.47
N TYR A 141 -5.84 -21.45 -21.59
CA TYR A 141 -4.67 -22.30 -21.44
C TYR A 141 -5.04 -23.71 -20.94
N GLN A 142 -5.96 -23.84 -19.98
CA GLN A 142 -6.46 -25.16 -19.57
C GLN A 142 -7.10 -25.91 -20.75
N THR A 143 -7.90 -25.22 -21.56
CA THR A 143 -8.61 -25.82 -22.71
C THR A 143 -7.63 -26.30 -23.78
N GLU A 144 -6.57 -25.53 -24.03
CA GLU A 144 -5.55 -25.85 -25.04
C GLU A 144 -4.64 -27.01 -24.58
N GLN A 145 -4.23 -27.02 -23.31
CA GLN A 145 -3.25 -27.98 -22.80
C GLN A 145 -3.85 -29.24 -22.19
N GLN A 146 -5.16 -29.24 -21.87
CA GLN A 146 -5.85 -30.38 -21.24
C GLN A 146 -5.13 -30.92 -20.00
N LEU A 147 -4.61 -30.02 -19.15
CA LEU A 147 -3.79 -30.40 -18.00
C LEU A 147 -4.61 -31.20 -16.97
N PRO A 148 -4.06 -32.30 -16.41
CA PRO A 148 -4.73 -33.08 -15.39
C PRO A 148 -4.63 -32.41 -14.01
N VAL A 149 -5.44 -31.38 -13.78
CA VAL A 149 -5.53 -30.68 -12.48
C VAL A 149 -6.67 -31.31 -11.67
N SER A 150 -6.34 -32.01 -10.58
CA SER A 150 -7.27 -32.85 -9.81
C SER A 150 -8.44 -32.08 -9.16
N ASN A 151 -8.28 -30.79 -8.87
CA ASN A 151 -9.29 -29.93 -8.25
C ASN A 151 -9.60 -28.67 -9.08
N TYR A 152 -9.52 -28.78 -10.40
CA TYR A 152 -9.70 -27.64 -11.31
C TYR A 152 -11.04 -26.93 -11.12
N ASP A 153 -12.15 -27.68 -11.11
CA ASP A 153 -13.49 -27.12 -11.06
C ASP A 153 -13.75 -26.36 -9.75
N GLU A 154 -13.26 -26.88 -8.63
CA GLU A 154 -13.33 -26.20 -7.32
C GLU A 154 -12.54 -24.88 -7.33
N LEU A 155 -11.34 -24.89 -7.91
CA LEU A 155 -10.51 -23.68 -8.03
C LEU A 155 -11.16 -22.65 -8.95
N VAL A 156 -11.75 -23.07 -10.08
CA VAL A 156 -12.50 -22.19 -10.98
C VAL A 156 -13.72 -21.60 -10.28
N GLN A 157 -14.46 -22.41 -9.52
CA GLN A 157 -15.61 -21.94 -8.74
C GLN A 157 -15.19 -20.90 -7.69
N ALA A 158 -14.07 -21.15 -6.97
CA ALA A 158 -13.53 -20.20 -6.01
C ALA A 158 -13.13 -18.87 -6.66
N VAL A 159 -12.53 -18.93 -7.85
CA VAL A 159 -12.18 -17.74 -8.63
C VAL A 159 -13.44 -16.99 -9.10
N ALA A 160 -14.44 -17.68 -9.63
CA ALA A 160 -15.70 -17.08 -10.08
C ALA A 160 -16.50 -16.43 -8.93
N GLY A 161 -16.50 -17.06 -7.76
CA GLY A 161 -17.06 -16.47 -6.53
C GLY A 161 -16.35 -15.17 -6.16
N ALA A 162 -15.03 -15.20 -6.07
CA ALA A 162 -14.24 -14.01 -5.74
C ALA A 162 -14.33 -12.90 -6.80
N GLN A 163 -14.47 -13.25 -8.09
CA GLN A 163 -14.74 -12.30 -9.18
C GLN A 163 -16.08 -11.58 -8.97
N THR A 164 -17.12 -12.33 -8.59
CA THR A 164 -18.45 -11.79 -8.33
C THR A 164 -18.44 -10.83 -7.14
N ASP A 165 -17.76 -11.23 -6.05
CA ASP A 165 -17.61 -10.39 -4.85
C ASP A 165 -16.84 -9.11 -5.17
N ALA A 166 -15.73 -9.22 -5.91
CA ALA A 166 -14.94 -8.05 -6.34
C ALA A 166 -15.74 -7.11 -7.25
N THR A 167 -16.51 -7.66 -8.20
CA THR A 167 -17.38 -6.87 -9.08
C THR A 167 -18.43 -6.11 -8.28
N THR A 168 -19.05 -6.78 -7.31
CA THR A 168 -20.07 -6.20 -6.43
C THR A 168 -19.49 -5.09 -5.55
N ALA A 169 -18.35 -5.34 -4.91
CA ALA A 169 -17.71 -4.36 -4.03
C ALA A 169 -17.20 -3.12 -4.80
N VAL A 170 -16.65 -3.31 -6.01
CA VAL A 170 -16.23 -2.20 -6.88
C VAL A 170 -17.43 -1.38 -7.35
N ALA A 171 -18.55 -2.03 -7.67
CA ALA A 171 -19.80 -1.34 -8.02
C ALA A 171 -20.35 -0.54 -6.82
N ALA A 172 -20.38 -1.13 -5.62
CA ALA A 172 -20.83 -0.46 -4.40
C ALA A 172 -19.99 0.79 -4.08
N LEU A 173 -18.66 0.69 -4.18
CA LEU A 173 -17.75 1.82 -4.02
C LEU A 173 -18.08 2.98 -4.98
N LYS A 174 -18.39 2.70 -6.25
CA LYS A 174 -18.76 3.73 -7.23
C LYS A 174 -20.06 4.45 -6.85
N VAL A 175 -21.01 3.75 -6.26
CA VAL A 175 -22.29 4.33 -5.82
C VAL A 175 -22.08 5.26 -4.62
N VAL A 176 -21.27 4.83 -3.64
CA VAL A 176 -21.03 5.60 -2.40
C VAL A 176 -20.16 6.85 -2.64
N ALA A 177 -19.38 6.87 -3.73
CA ALA A 177 -18.50 7.97 -4.10
C ALA A 177 -19.17 9.35 -4.34
N VAL A 178 -20.50 9.41 -4.39
CA VAL A 178 -21.25 10.58 -4.88
C VAL A 178 -21.79 11.51 -3.77
N ASN A 179 -21.56 11.21 -2.48
CA ASN A 179 -22.41 11.76 -1.40
C ASN A 179 -21.73 12.59 -0.29
N ILE A 180 -20.55 13.19 -0.50
CA ILE A 180 -20.02 14.13 0.51
C ILE A 180 -20.52 15.53 0.20
N ASP A 181 -21.44 16.03 1.03
CA ASP A 181 -21.97 17.40 0.95
C ASP A 181 -21.61 18.16 2.23
N CYS A 182 -20.78 19.19 2.09
CA CYS A 182 -20.40 20.09 3.18
C CYS A 182 -21.54 20.93 3.76
N SER A 183 -22.69 20.93 3.10
CA SER A 183 -23.91 21.61 3.54
C SER A 183 -24.84 20.71 4.36
N ALA A 184 -24.55 19.41 4.44
CA ALA A 184 -25.33 18.47 5.23
C ALA A 184 -25.10 18.68 6.75
N ASP A 185 -26.08 18.29 7.57
CA ASP A 185 -25.99 18.38 9.03
C ASP A 185 -24.87 17.51 9.61
N ASP A 186 -24.50 16.42 8.92
CA ASP A 186 -23.36 15.55 9.27
C ASP A 186 -22.58 15.10 8.01
N PRO A 187 -21.63 15.92 7.52
CA PRO A 187 -20.78 15.55 6.39
C PRO A 187 -19.78 14.43 6.73
N ALA A 188 -19.60 14.10 8.02
CA ALA A 188 -18.68 13.06 8.45
C ALA A 188 -19.28 11.65 8.31
N ALA A 189 -20.61 11.52 8.40
CA ALA A 189 -21.31 10.25 8.19
C ALA A 189 -21.00 9.64 6.80
N GLY A 190 -21.11 10.44 5.73
CA GLY A 190 -20.81 9.97 4.37
C GLY A 190 -19.36 9.51 4.17
N LEU A 191 -18.42 10.11 4.90
CA LEU A 191 -17.00 9.73 4.82
C LEU A 191 -16.73 8.34 5.42
N SER A 192 -17.48 7.92 6.44
CA SER A 192 -17.33 6.58 7.04
C SER A 192 -17.74 5.50 6.05
N THR A 193 -18.89 5.67 5.39
CA THR A 193 -19.40 4.76 4.37
C THR A 193 -18.46 4.65 3.17
N VAL A 194 -17.92 5.78 2.71
CA VAL A 194 -16.91 5.80 1.63
C VAL A 194 -15.68 4.97 2.01
N LYS A 195 -15.17 5.11 3.24
CA LYS A 195 -13.99 4.37 3.70
C LYS A 195 -14.28 2.88 3.77
N GLU A 196 -15.42 2.49 4.33
CA GLU A 196 -15.84 1.08 4.43
C GLU A 196 -15.95 0.44 3.05
N ALA A 197 -16.65 1.08 2.11
CA ALA A 197 -16.78 0.59 0.74
C ALA A 197 -15.41 0.48 0.03
N ALA A 198 -14.50 1.43 0.29
CA ALA A 198 -13.15 1.37 -0.27
C ALA A 198 -12.32 0.21 0.30
N HIS A 199 -12.45 -0.06 1.59
CA HIS A 199 -11.81 -1.21 2.24
C HIS A 199 -12.35 -2.53 1.70
N GLU A 200 -13.67 -2.65 1.59
CA GLU A 200 -14.34 -3.84 1.07
C GLU A 200 -13.91 -4.14 -0.39
N ALA A 201 -13.91 -3.12 -1.26
CA ALA A 201 -13.45 -3.27 -2.65
C ALA A 201 -11.99 -3.75 -2.73
N ARG A 202 -11.11 -3.19 -1.89
CA ARG A 202 -9.70 -3.60 -1.85
C ARG A 202 -9.55 -5.05 -1.39
N ASP A 203 -10.28 -5.44 -0.36
CA ASP A 203 -10.17 -6.78 0.22
C ASP A 203 -10.76 -7.84 -0.71
N ALA A 204 -11.87 -7.54 -1.39
CA ALA A 204 -12.46 -8.39 -2.42
C ALA A 204 -11.53 -8.57 -3.64
N LEU A 205 -10.91 -7.48 -4.14
CA LEU A 205 -9.93 -7.56 -5.22
C LEU A 205 -8.69 -8.40 -4.83
N LYS A 206 -8.26 -8.32 -3.56
CA LYS A 206 -7.17 -9.15 -3.03
C LYS A 206 -7.58 -10.63 -2.97
N ALA A 207 -8.81 -10.92 -2.55
CA ALA A 207 -9.34 -12.28 -2.53
C ALA A 207 -9.38 -12.87 -3.95
N TYR A 208 -9.88 -12.11 -4.93
CA TYR A 208 -9.90 -12.53 -6.33
C TYR A 208 -8.49 -12.82 -6.88
N ARG A 209 -7.53 -11.91 -6.65
CA ARG A 209 -6.13 -12.16 -7.01
C ARG A 209 -5.58 -13.44 -6.37
N THR A 210 -5.92 -13.70 -5.11
CA THR A 210 -5.42 -14.87 -4.37
C THR A 210 -6.00 -16.16 -4.92
N ALA A 211 -7.31 -16.19 -5.20
CA ALA A 211 -7.97 -17.32 -5.85
C ALA A 211 -7.34 -17.62 -7.21
N LEU A 212 -7.12 -16.58 -8.04
CA LEU A 212 -6.44 -16.72 -9.34
C LEU A 212 -5.03 -17.29 -9.20
N LYS A 213 -4.25 -16.81 -8.24
CA LYS A 213 -2.91 -17.32 -7.97
C LYS A 213 -2.93 -18.80 -7.60
N ASN A 214 -3.90 -19.23 -6.79
CA ASN A 214 -4.03 -20.63 -6.40
C ASN A 214 -4.36 -21.52 -7.60
N LEU A 215 -5.27 -21.08 -8.47
CA LEU A 215 -5.60 -21.77 -9.72
C LEU A 215 -4.35 -21.91 -10.62
N VAL A 216 -3.66 -20.80 -10.89
CA VAL A 216 -2.44 -20.80 -11.73
C VAL A 216 -1.37 -21.71 -11.14
N LYS A 217 -1.18 -21.70 -9.81
CA LYS A 217 -0.19 -22.56 -9.14
C LYS A 217 -0.52 -24.04 -9.33
N ALA A 218 -1.78 -24.43 -9.19
CA ALA A 218 -2.20 -25.82 -9.39
C ALA A 218 -1.96 -26.27 -10.84
N MET A 219 -2.21 -25.40 -11.81
CA MET A 219 -1.96 -25.68 -13.24
C MET A 219 -0.46 -25.85 -13.53
N ILE A 220 0.41 -25.02 -12.94
CA ILE A 220 1.87 -25.17 -13.10
C ILE A 220 2.32 -26.52 -12.54
N GLN A 221 1.87 -26.89 -11.34
CA GLN A 221 2.20 -28.18 -10.72
C GLN A 221 1.76 -29.38 -11.57
N ALA A 222 0.58 -29.29 -12.19
CA ALA A 222 0.12 -30.32 -13.12
C ALA A 222 1.00 -30.39 -14.38
N SER A 223 1.46 -29.24 -14.91
CA SER A 223 2.31 -29.21 -16.10
C SER A 223 3.73 -29.76 -15.87
N ASP A 224 4.29 -29.58 -14.66
CA ASP A 224 5.61 -30.11 -14.31
C ASP A 224 5.56 -31.64 -14.20
N THR A 225 4.49 -32.19 -13.62
CA THR A 225 4.29 -33.65 -13.46
C THR A 225 4.22 -34.38 -14.81
N THR A 226 3.65 -33.75 -15.84
CA THR A 226 3.59 -34.33 -17.20
C THR A 226 4.93 -34.36 -17.95
N THR A 227 5.96 -33.65 -17.47
CA THR A 227 7.27 -33.59 -18.16
C THR A 227 8.21 -34.72 -17.71
N ASP A 228 8.14 -35.15 -16.45
CA ASP A 228 9.05 -36.14 -15.88
C ASP A 228 8.75 -37.59 -16.34
N ASP A 229 7.53 -37.88 -16.78
CA ASP A 229 7.10 -39.22 -17.25
C ASP A 229 7.61 -39.60 -18.66
N SER A 230 8.44 -38.76 -19.28
CA SER A 230 8.94 -38.99 -20.65
C SER A 230 10.45 -39.25 -20.75
N GLY A 231 11.12 -39.53 -19.61
CA GLY A 231 12.58 -39.65 -19.50
C GLY A 231 13.17 -41.02 -19.12
N GLU A 232 12.38 -42.06 -18.85
CA GLU A 232 12.86 -43.41 -18.54
C GLU A 232 12.55 -44.38 -19.70
N ASP A 233 13.30 -44.26 -20.80
CA ASP A 233 13.56 -45.35 -21.73
C ASP A 233 14.69 -44.92 -22.70
N ASN A 234 15.94 -45.19 -22.30
CA ASN A 234 17.07 -45.61 -23.14
C ASN A 234 18.33 -45.83 -22.31
#